data_AF-A0AAP0ZGX0-F1
#
_entry.id   AF-A0AAP0ZGX0-F1
#
_cell.length_a   1.000
_cell.length_b   1.000
_cell.length_c   1.000
_cell.angle_alpha   90.00
_cell.angle_beta   90.00
_cell.angle_gamma   90.00
#
_symmetry.space_group_name_H-M   'P 1'
#
loop_
_entity.id
_entity.type
_entity.pdbx_description
1 polymer ?
#
loop_
_entity_poly.entity_id
_entity_poly.type
_entity_poly.pdbx_seq_one_letter_code
_entity_poly.pdbx_strand_id
1 'polypeptide(L)' 'DQVEACVRERISVWLERVQRLLTQRPKDKQKLYALHAPEVECMSKGKASSPYEFGVKVGIAVSARKGLIVGA' A
#
# COMPACT_ATOMS: atom_id res chain seq x y z
N ASP A 1 -23.27 -25.74 -0.80
CA ASP A 1 -23.17 -24.49 -0.03
C ASP A 1 -22.90 -23.28 -0.93
N GLN A 2 -23.92 -22.76 -1.62
CA GLN A 2 -23.79 -21.57 -2.49
C GLN A 2 -23.41 -20.30 -1.69
N VAL A 3 -23.79 -20.25 -0.41
CA VAL A 3 -23.46 -19.16 0.51
C VAL A 3 -21.95 -19.10 0.77
N GLU A 4 -21.29 -20.24 0.97
CA GLU A 4 -19.84 -20.33 1.15
C GLU A 4 -19.08 -19.80 -0.07
N ALA A 5 -19.56 -20.12 -1.28
CA ALA A 5 -18.94 -19.65 -2.52
C ALA A 5 -19.02 -18.11 -2.65
N CYS A 6 -20.18 -17.52 -2.38
CA CYS A 6 -20.38 -16.07 -2.41
C CYS A 6 -19.56 -15.34 -1.34
N VAL A 7 -19.51 -15.87 -0.10
CA VAL A 7 -18.66 -15.29 0.96
C VAL A 7 -17.19 -15.33 0.58
N ARG A 8 -16.73 -16.46 0.04
CA ARG A 8 -15.35 -16.65 -0.41
C ARG A 8 -14.98 -15.67 -1.54
N GLU A 9 -15.88 -15.42 -2.48
CA GLU A 9 -15.68 -14.42 -3.52
C GLU A 9 -15.51 -13.01 -2.93
N ARG A 10 -16.39 -12.63 -1.99
CA ARG A 10 -16.36 -11.31 -1.33
C ARG A 10 -15.06 -11.04 -0.57
N ILE A 11 -14.46 -12.07 0.04
CA ILE A 11 -13.22 -11.92 0.82
C ILE A 11 -11.95 -12.31 0.05
N SER A 12 -12.07 -12.71 -1.21
CA SER A 12 -10.98 -13.22 -2.04
C SER A 12 -9.75 -12.32 -2.03
N VAL A 13 -9.95 -11.01 -2.19
CA VAL A 13 -8.89 -9.99 -2.16
C VAL A 13 -8.12 -10.00 -0.83
N TRP A 14 -8.83 -10.16 0.29
CA TRP A 14 -8.21 -10.20 1.61
C TRP A 14 -7.42 -11.49 1.82
N LEU A 15 -7.95 -12.62 1.35
CA LEU A 15 -7.26 -13.91 1.40
C LEU A 15 -5.94 -13.86 0.61
N GLU A 16 -5.94 -13.25 -0.57
CA GLU A 16 -4.73 -13.06 -1.39
C GLU A 16 -3.68 -12.20 -0.66
N ARG A 17 -4.11 -11.07 -0.06
CA ARG A 17 -3.22 -10.17 0.69
C ARG A 17 -2.64 -10.84 1.94
N VAL A 18 -3.45 -11.61 2.67
CA VAL A 18 -2.99 -12.40 3.83
C VAL A 18 -1.97 -13.43 3.40
N GLN A 19 -2.24 -14.17 2.32
CA GLN A 19 -1.29 -15.15 1.77
C GLN A 19 0.05 -14.49 1.41
N ARG A 20 0.02 -13.29 0.81
CA ARG A 20 1.22 -12.50 0.53
C ARG A 20 1.97 -12.13 1.81
N LEU A 21 1.29 -11.63 2.84
CA LEU A 21 1.94 -11.29 4.12
C LEU A 21 2.62 -12.49 4.78
N LEU A 22 1.98 -13.67 4.72
CA LEU A 22 2.52 -14.90 5.31
C LEU A 22 3.77 -15.41 4.58
N THR A 23 3.85 -15.21 3.27
CA THR A 23 4.97 -15.70 2.44
C THR A 23 6.10 -14.70 2.28
N GLN A 24 5.83 -13.42 2.55
CA GLN A 24 6.79 -12.33 2.39
C GLN A 24 7.92 -12.37 3.42
N ARG A 25 9.15 -12.15 2.97
CA ARG A 25 10.39 -12.22 3.77
C ARG A 25 11.00 -10.84 4.04
N PRO A 26 11.91 -10.72 5.02
CA PRO A 26 12.53 -9.44 5.40
C PRO A 26 13.31 -8.71 4.29
N LYS A 27 13.75 -9.38 3.22
CA LYS A 27 14.51 -8.75 2.12
C LYS A 27 13.73 -8.64 0.81
N ASP A 28 12.47 -9.05 0.79
CA ASP A 28 11.66 -8.98 -0.43
C ASP A 28 11.35 -7.53 -0.81
N LYS A 29 11.20 -7.28 -2.10
CA LYS A 29 10.83 -5.98 -2.67
C LYS A 29 9.31 -5.81 -2.64
N GLN A 30 8.84 -4.56 -2.75
CA GLN A 30 7.41 -4.21 -2.80
C GLN A 30 6.63 -4.91 -1.69
N LYS A 31 6.92 -4.58 -0.44
CA LYS A 31 6.29 -5.24 0.69
C LYS A 31 4.91 -4.67 0.97
N LEU A 32 3.97 -5.55 1.30
CA LEU A 32 2.69 -5.11 1.84
C LEU A 32 2.89 -4.64 3.29
N TYR A 33 2.66 -3.36 3.55
CA TYR A 33 2.78 -2.75 4.89
C TYR A 33 1.43 -2.58 5.60
N ALA A 34 0.34 -2.41 4.83
CA ALA A 34 -1.02 -2.31 5.36
C ALA A 34 -1.94 -3.27 4.59
N LEU A 35 -2.70 -4.09 5.31
CA LEU A 35 -3.61 -5.05 4.68
C LEU A 35 -4.72 -4.34 3.88
N HIS A 36 -5.22 -3.22 4.39
CA HIS A 36 -6.32 -2.46 3.78
C HIS A 36 -5.88 -1.52 2.65
N ALA A 37 -4.65 -1.00 2.72
CA ALA A 37 -4.09 -0.03 1.77
C ALA A 37 -2.79 -0.58 1.13
N PRO A 38 -2.88 -1.36 0.04
CA PRO A 38 -1.70 -1.96 -0.60
C PRO A 38 -0.74 -0.97 -1.28
N GLU A 39 -1.20 0.24 -1.55
CA GLU A 39 -0.43 1.36 -2.10
C GLU A 39 0.52 2.01 -1.09
N VAL A 40 0.37 1.73 0.21
CA VAL A 40 1.23 2.28 1.26
C VAL A 40 2.61 1.64 1.20
N GLU A 41 3.63 2.49 1.12
CA GLU A 41 5.03 2.11 1.16
C GLU A 41 5.73 2.67 2.39
N CYS A 42 6.84 2.03 2.79
CA CYS A 42 7.72 2.54 3.82
C CYS A 42 8.69 3.56 3.22
N MET A 43 8.47 4.84 3.53
CA MET A 43 9.27 5.96 3.03
C MET A 43 10.53 6.17 3.88
N SER A 44 10.42 5.97 5.19
CA SER A 44 11.55 6.03 6.12
C SER A 44 11.58 4.80 7.03
N LYS A 45 12.78 4.22 7.18
CA LYS A 45 13.04 3.01 7.99
C LYS A 45 13.77 3.34 9.29
N GLY A 46 13.16 4.16 10.14
CA GLY A 46 13.56 4.39 11.53
C GLY A 46 15.06 4.39 11.80
N LYS A 47 15.73 5.53 11.59
CA LYS A 47 17.08 5.81 12.07
C LYS A 47 16.99 6.70 13.32
N ALA A 48 18.08 6.79 14.08
CA ALA A 48 18.14 7.69 15.24
C ALA A 48 17.73 9.13 14.91
N SER A 49 18.02 9.59 13.68
CA SER A 49 17.68 10.93 13.19
C SER A 49 16.31 11.04 12.50
N SER A 50 15.66 9.92 12.17
CA SER A 50 14.47 9.92 11.30
C SER A 50 13.55 8.75 11.66
N PRO A 51 12.32 9.00 12.12
CA PRO A 51 11.41 7.93 12.53
C PRO A 51 10.96 7.06 11.36
N TYR A 52 10.23 5.98 11.65
CA TYR A 52 9.52 5.23 10.62
C TYR A 52 8.42 6.09 10.03
N GLU A 53 8.32 6.08 8.71
CA GLU A 53 7.28 6.79 7.98
C GLU A 53 6.70 5.88 6.90
N PHE A 54 5.37 5.79 6.88
CA PHE A 54 4.61 4.99 5.93
C PHE A 54 3.60 5.89 5.24
N GLY A 55 3.47 5.77 3.92
CA GLY A 55 2.54 6.58 3.15
C GLY A 55 2.53 6.21 1.68
N VAL A 56 1.68 6.91 0.94
CA VAL A 56 1.61 6.81 -0.52
C VAL A 56 2.40 7.97 -1.09
N LYS A 57 3.40 7.68 -1.93
CA LYS A 57 4.16 8.72 -2.60
C LYS A 57 3.35 9.29 -3.75
N VAL A 58 3.11 10.59 -3.72
CA VAL A 58 2.40 11.33 -4.77
C VAL A 58 3.28 12.43 -5.35
N GLY A 59 3.13 12.69 -6.65
CA GLY A 59 3.77 13.80 -7.35
C GLY A 59 2.79 14.95 -7.52
N ILE A 60 3.19 16.17 -7.17
CA ILE A 60 2.38 17.38 -7.35
C ILE A 60 3.15 18.32 -8.28
N ALA A 61 2.49 18.81 -9.33
CA ALA A 61 3.05 19.81 -10.24
C ALA A 61 2.13 21.03 -10.34
N VAL A 62 2.73 22.21 -10.48
CA VAL A 62 2.02 23.49 -10.57
C VAL A 62 2.38 24.18 -11.88
N SER A 63 1.35 24.60 -12.65
CA SER A 63 1.56 25.34 -13.89
C SER A 63 2.03 26.77 -13.62
N ALA A 64 3.11 27.18 -14.29
CA ALA A 64 3.79 28.46 -14.07
C ALA A 64 2.93 29.72 -14.27
N ARG A 65 1.91 29.68 -15.15
CA ARG A 65 1.18 30.89 -15.57
C ARG A 65 -0.13 31.13 -14.81
N LYS A 66 -0.80 30.08 -14.34
CA LYS A 66 -2.15 30.17 -13.74
C LYS A 66 -2.31 29.34 -12.46
N GLY A 67 -1.24 28.73 -11.95
CA GLY A 67 -1.29 28.01 -10.67
C GLY A 67 -2.15 26.74 -10.68
N LEU A 68 -2.43 26.16 -11.86
CA LEU A 68 -3.15 24.88 -11.94
C LEU A 68 -2.31 23.79 -11.26
N ILE A 69 -2.90 23.12 -10.26
CA ILE A 69 -2.28 22.02 -9.53
C ILE A 69 -2.76 20.70 -10.13
N VAL A 70 -1.81 19.84 -10.50
CA VAL A 70 -2.08 18.46 -10.92
C VAL A 70 -1.34 17.51 -9.98
N GLY A 71 -1.98 16.40 -9.61
CA GLY A 71 -1.43 15.38 -8.73
C GLY A 71 -1.59 13.98 -9.32
N ALA A 72 -0.62 13.10 -9.08
CA ALA A 72 -0.63 11.67 -9.43
C ALA A 72 0.03 10.82 -8.34
#